data_AF-A0A0B6Z0Q2-F1
#
_entry.id   AF-A0A0B6Z0Q2-F1
#
_cell.length_a   1.000
_cell.length_b   1.000
_cell.length_c   1.000
_cell.angle_alpha   90.00
_cell.angle_beta   90.00
_cell.angle_gamma   90.00
#
_symmetry.space_group_name_H-M   'P 1'
#
loop_
_entity.id
_entity.type
_entity.pdbx_description
1 polymer ?
#
loop_
_entity_poly.entity_id
_entity_poly.type
_entity_poly.pdbx_seq_one_letter_code
_entity_poly.pdbx_strand_id
1 'polypeptide(L)'
;EDVEEGAERWGKPHVASLSFHSLLELRRGLEQGTLLLDLEATDLASIVDKVVENMVIKDLVDEETRGKLLRTLLLKHKHVNERTAFLRRTPSYSNLTSLEW
;
A
#
# COMPACT_ATOMS: atom_id res chain seq x y z
N GLU A 1 -11.55 7.78 -4.12
CA GLU A 1 -11.27 8.68 -2.99
C GLU A 1 -9.78 8.81 -2.91
N ASP A 2 -9.28 10.03 -2.72
CA ASP A 2 -7.84 10.30 -2.61
C ASP A 2 -7.51 10.71 -1.19
N VAL A 3 -6.30 10.41 -0.74
CA VAL A 3 -5.79 10.98 0.51
C VAL A 3 -5.43 12.44 0.22
N GLU A 4 -6.02 13.37 0.97
CA GLU A 4 -5.73 14.79 0.79
C GLU A 4 -4.26 15.09 1.15
N GLU A 5 -3.57 15.82 0.29
CA GLU A 5 -2.15 16.13 0.46
C GLU A 5 -1.92 16.90 1.78
N GLY A 6 -1.09 16.33 2.67
CA GLY A 6 -0.81 16.90 3.99
C GLY A 6 -1.91 16.70 5.04
N ALA A 7 -3.00 16.00 4.72
CA ALA A 7 -4.07 15.70 5.67
C ALA A 7 -4.20 14.19 5.91
N GLU A 8 -4.41 13.78 7.17
CA GLU A 8 -4.68 12.39 7.54
C GLU A 8 -6.16 12.02 7.29
N ARG A 9 -6.71 12.38 6.12
CA ARG A 9 -8.11 12.14 5.78
C ARG A 9 -8.34 11.85 4.30
N TRP A 10 -9.44 11.16 4.03
CA TRP A 10 -9.96 10.92 2.69
C TRP A 10 -10.70 12.15 2.15
N GLY A 11 -10.50 12.44 0.87
CA GLY A 11 -11.28 13.42 0.12
C GLY A 11 -12.67 12.90 -0.24
N LYS A 12 -13.51 13.78 -0.81
CA LYS A 12 -14.89 13.45 -1.18
C LYS A 12 -14.95 12.36 -2.28
N PRO A 13 -15.97 11.48 -2.26
CA PRO A 13 -16.22 10.54 -3.35
C PRO A 13 -16.42 11.27 -4.69
N HIS A 14 -15.89 10.70 -5.77
CA HIS A 14 -15.99 11.25 -7.11
C HIS A 14 -15.90 10.14 -8.17
N VAL A 15 -16.32 10.45 -9.40
CA VAL A 15 -16.10 9.58 -10.56
C VAL A 15 -14.69 9.86 -11.10
N ALA A 16 -13.85 8.82 -11.15
CA ALA A 16 -12.48 8.95 -11.63
C ALA A 16 -12.46 9.35 -13.12
N SER A 17 -11.63 10.34 -13.47
CA SER A 17 -11.30 10.68 -14.86
C SER A 17 -9.89 10.21 -15.15
N LEU A 18 -9.72 9.36 -16.16
CA LEU A 18 -8.43 8.82 -16.58
C LEU A 18 -7.92 9.53 -17.83
N SER A 19 -6.61 9.73 -17.94
CA SER A 19 -6.00 10.27 -19.15
C SER A 19 -5.92 9.18 -20.23
N PHE A 20 -6.04 9.57 -21.50
CA PHE A 20 -5.87 8.62 -22.61
C PHE A 20 -4.52 7.91 -22.57
N HIS A 21 -3.45 8.63 -22.21
CA HIS A 21 -2.11 8.06 -22.05
C HIS A 21 -2.06 6.95 -21.00
N SER A 22 -2.69 7.16 -19.82
CA SER A 22 -2.74 6.14 -18.77
C SER A 22 -3.44 4.85 -19.22
N LEU A 23 -4.46 4.95 -20.08
CA LEU A 23 -5.15 3.79 -20.64
C LEU A 23 -4.28 3.02 -21.63
N LEU A 24 -3.48 3.71 -22.45
CA LEU A 24 -2.53 3.05 -23.36
C LEU A 24 -1.43 2.31 -22.60
N GLU A 25 -0.87 2.93 -21.56
CA GLU A 25 0.15 2.28 -20.73
C GLU A 25 -0.42 1.11 -19.94
N LEU A 26 -1.66 1.21 -19.44
CA LEU A 26 -2.34 0.08 -18.81
C LEU A 26 -2.50 -1.09 -19.79
N ARG A 27 -2.95 -0.82 -21.03
CA ARG A 27 -3.06 -1.86 -22.06
C ARG A 27 -1.72 -2.54 -22.32
N ARG A 28 -0.64 -1.76 -22.49
CA ARG A 28 0.71 -2.30 -22.68
C ARG A 28 1.16 -3.16 -21.50
N GLY A 29 0.89 -2.70 -20.27
CA GLY A 29 1.17 -3.44 -19.05
C GLY A 29 0.43 -4.77 -18.96
N LEU A 30 -0.84 -4.83 -19.40
CA LEU A 30 -1.61 -6.07 -19.44
C LEU A 30 -1.15 -7.03 -20.54
N GLU A 31 -0.74 -6.49 -21.71
CA GLU A 31 -0.26 -7.30 -22.83
C GLU A 31 1.13 -7.90 -22.59
N GLN A 32 2.03 -7.17 -21.92
CA GLN A 32 3.44 -7.54 -21.80
C GLN A 32 3.87 -7.92 -20.36
N GLY A 33 3.10 -7.51 -19.35
CA GLY A 33 3.45 -7.71 -17.95
C GLY A 33 3.27 -9.15 -17.47
N THR A 34 3.53 -9.36 -16.17
CA THR A 34 3.29 -10.64 -15.50
C THR A 34 1.84 -10.72 -15.03
N LEU A 35 1.15 -11.79 -15.42
CA LEU A 35 -0.20 -12.12 -14.96
C LEU A 35 -0.16 -13.51 -14.31
N LEU A 36 -0.45 -13.56 -13.01
CA LEU A 36 -0.54 -14.79 -12.22
C LEU A 36 -1.97 -14.92 -11.69
N LEU A 37 -2.78 -15.71 -12.40
CA LEU A 37 -4.15 -16.02 -12.00
C LEU A 37 -4.16 -17.28 -11.12
N ASP A 38 -5.12 -17.35 -10.21
CA ASP A 38 -5.29 -18.48 -9.28
C ASP A 38 -4.01 -18.82 -8.50
N LEU A 39 -3.25 -17.78 -8.14
CA LEU A 39 -1.99 -17.92 -7.43
C LEU A 39 -2.20 -18.56 -6.06
N GLU A 40 -1.59 -19.72 -5.84
CA GLU A 40 -1.58 -20.40 -4.55
C GLU A 40 -0.59 -19.73 -3.59
N ALA A 41 -0.94 -18.55 -3.08
CA ALA A 41 -0.21 -17.83 -2.03
C ALA A 41 -1.15 -16.91 -1.27
N THR A 42 -1.02 -16.87 0.06
CA THR A 42 -1.97 -16.15 0.93
C THR A 42 -1.36 -14.98 1.68
N ASP A 43 -0.04 -14.95 1.86
CA ASP A 43 0.68 -13.87 2.52
C ASP A 43 1.45 -13.01 1.52
N LEU A 44 1.69 -11.74 1.88
CA LEU A 44 2.34 -10.76 1.00
C LEU A 44 3.74 -11.20 0.57
N ALA A 45 4.52 -11.83 1.46
CA ALA A 45 5.88 -12.23 1.15
C ALA A 45 5.89 -13.34 0.09
N SER A 46 5.06 -14.36 0.26
CA SER A 46 4.90 -15.44 -0.71
C SER A 46 4.37 -14.94 -2.06
N ILE A 47 3.41 -14.01 -2.06
CA ILE A 47 2.89 -13.42 -3.31
C ILE A 47 3.98 -12.64 -4.03
N VAL A 48 4.70 -11.77 -3.31
CA VAL A 48 5.77 -10.94 -3.87
C VAL A 48 6.91 -11.78 -4.43
N ASP A 49 7.34 -12.84 -3.73
CA ASP A 49 8.39 -13.73 -4.23
C ASP A 49 7.98 -14.41 -5.54
N LYS A 50 6.77 -15.00 -5.59
CA LYS A 50 6.26 -15.64 -6.82
C LYS A 50 6.09 -14.66 -7.98
N VAL A 51 5.65 -13.43 -7.72
CA VAL A 51 5.51 -12.39 -8.76
C VAL A 51 6.88 -12.01 -9.30
N VAL A 52 7.86 -11.71 -8.43
CA VAL A 52 9.19 -11.28 -8.84
C VAL A 52 9.94 -12.42 -9.54
N GLU A 53 9.84 -13.65 -9.03
CA GLU A 53 10.39 -14.84 -9.70
C GLU A 53 9.84 -14.99 -11.12
N ASN A 54 8.53 -14.86 -11.31
CA ASN A 54 7.94 -14.92 -12.65
C ASN A 54 8.40 -13.74 -13.54
N MET A 55 8.54 -12.54 -12.98
CA MET A 55 9.08 -11.40 -13.74
C MET A 55 10.52 -11.66 -14.22
N VAL A 56 11.36 -12.32 -13.43
CA VAL A 56 12.71 -12.75 -13.88
C VAL A 56 12.59 -13.82 -14.95
N ILE A 57 11.76 -14.86 -14.75
CA ILE A 57 11.58 -15.95 -15.71
C ILE A 57 11.13 -15.44 -17.09
N LYS A 58 10.33 -14.35 -17.10
CA LYS A 58 9.85 -13.68 -18.32
C LYS A 58 10.82 -12.62 -18.86
N ASP A 59 12.02 -12.51 -18.30
CA ASP A 59 13.03 -11.49 -18.64
C ASP A 59 12.48 -10.04 -18.58
N LEU A 60 11.49 -9.79 -17.71
CA LEU A 60 10.95 -8.44 -17.49
C LEU A 60 11.83 -7.64 -16.53
N VAL A 61 12.61 -8.33 -15.71
CA VAL A 61 13.56 -7.76 -14.75
C VAL A 61 14.80 -8.65 -14.67
N ASP A 62 15.96 -8.03 -14.48
CA ASP A 62 17.22 -8.76 -14.33
C ASP A 62 17.29 -9.46 -12.97
N GLU A 63 17.90 -10.65 -12.91
CA GLU A 63 18.09 -11.41 -11.66
C GLU A 63 18.84 -10.61 -10.59
N GLU A 64 19.78 -9.74 -10.99
CA GLU A 64 20.50 -8.85 -10.06
C GLU A 64 19.54 -7.90 -9.31
N THR A 65 18.45 -7.49 -9.95
CA THR A 65 17.47 -6.56 -9.37
C THR A 65 16.45 -7.23 -8.46
N ARG A 66 16.33 -8.57 -8.51
CA ARG A 66 15.39 -9.36 -7.71
C ARG A 66 15.43 -9.01 -6.23
N GLY A 67 16.62 -9.01 -5.63
CA GLY A 67 16.78 -8.72 -4.20
C GLY A 67 16.32 -7.31 -3.82
N LYS A 68 16.54 -6.33 -4.72
CA LYS A 68 16.09 -4.94 -4.52
C LYS A 68 14.57 -4.83 -4.63
N LEU A 69 13.95 -5.54 -5.58
CA LEU A 69 12.49 -5.58 -5.73
C LEU A 69 11.82 -6.18 -4.50
N LEU A 70 12.28 -7.36 -4.05
CA LEU A 70 11.77 -8.01 -2.85
C LEU A 70 11.85 -7.09 -1.64
N ARG A 71 13.01 -6.46 -1.41
CA ARG A 71 13.19 -5.51 -0.30
C ARG A 71 12.23 -4.33 -0.38
N THR A 72 12.01 -3.80 -1.58
CA THR A 72 11.17 -2.60 -1.78
C THR A 72 9.69 -2.91 -1.61
N LEU A 73 9.24 -4.02 -2.18
CA LEU A 73 7.83 -4.46 -2.12
C LEU A 73 7.40 -4.93 -0.73
N LEU A 74 8.34 -5.30 0.12
CA LEU A 74 8.10 -5.74 1.51
C LEU A 74 8.35 -4.65 2.56
N LEU A 75 8.51 -3.39 2.14
CA LEU A 75 8.56 -2.27 3.09
C LEU A 75 7.25 -2.17 3.87
N LYS A 76 7.31 -1.61 5.09
CA LYS A 76 6.10 -1.35 5.87
C LYS A 76 5.18 -0.38 5.12
N HIS A 77 3.96 -0.82 4.82
CA HIS A 77 2.94 0.03 4.21
C HIS A 77 2.30 0.93 5.27
N LYS A 78 2.20 2.23 4.98
CA LYS A 78 1.54 3.21 5.85
C LYS A 78 0.10 3.42 5.39
N HIS A 79 -0.85 3.42 6.32
CA HIS A 79 -2.25 3.71 6.01
C HIS A 79 -2.76 4.95 6.78
N VAL A 80 -3.79 5.61 6.24
CA VAL A 80 -4.37 6.85 6.80
C VAL A 80 -4.76 6.70 8.27
N ASN A 81 -5.32 5.55 8.64
CA ASN A 81 -5.78 5.27 10.01
C ASN A 81 -4.78 4.48 10.85
N GLU A 82 -3.51 4.40 10.46
CA GLU A 82 -2.46 3.87 11.35
C GLU A 82 -2.18 4.87 12.47
N ARG A 83 -3.06 4.88 13.48
CA ARG A 83 -2.75 5.48 14.77
C ARG A 83 -1.48 4.83 15.27
N THR A 84 -0.41 5.61 15.40
CA THR A 84 0.82 5.23 16.09
C THR A 84 0.43 4.79 17.50
N ALA A 85 0.26 3.48 17.72
CA ALA A 85 -0.12 2.89 19.00
C ALA A 85 0.95 3.09 20.10
N PHE A 86 2.00 3.86 19.82
CA PHE A 86 3.14 4.08 20.69
C PHE A 86 2.95 5.24 21.69
N LEU A 87 1.83 5.98 21.68
CA LEU A 87 1.58 7.09 22.63
C LEU A 87 0.18 7.10 23.28
N ARG A 88 -0.48 5.94 23.45
CA ARG A 88 -1.63 5.84 24.36
C ARG A 88 -1.26 5.07 25.63
N ARG A 89 -0.35 5.64 26.42
CA ARG A 89 -0.34 5.44 27.88
C ARG A 89 -0.91 6.70 28.52
N THR A 90 -2.19 6.69 28.84
CA THR A 90 -2.69 7.51 29.94
C THR A 90 -2.57 6.69 31.23
N PRO A 91 -2.06 7.29 32.31
CA PRO A 91 -2.76 7.20 33.56
C PRO A 91 -3.15 8.60 34.07
N SER A 92 -4.36 8.63 34.62
CA SER A 92 -5.11 9.69 35.29
C SER A 92 -4.32 10.84 35.94
N TYR A 93 -4.90 12.04 35.96
CA TYR A 93 -5.40 12.72 37.17
C TYR A 93 -6.02 14.08 36.77
N SER A 94 -6.98 14.56 37.58
CA SER A 94 -7.63 15.89 37.57
C SER A 94 -8.90 16.06 36.73
N ASN A 95 -10.01 15.54 37.26
CA ASN A 95 -11.25 16.31 37.31
C ASN A 95 -11.69 16.33 38.77
N LEU A 96 -11.28 17.36 39.52
CA LEU A 96 -11.91 17.70 40.79
C LEU A 96 -13.14 18.53 40.45
N THR A 97 -14.26 17.85 40.59
CA THR A 97 -15.62 18.36 40.59
C THR A 97 -15.74 19.61 41.46
N SER A 98 -16.39 20.62 40.86
CA SER A 98 -17.29 21.59 41.50
C SER A 98 -17.58 21.28 42.98
N LEU A 99 -17.03 22.09 43.88
CA LEU A 99 -17.56 22.25 45.23
C LEU A 99 -18.56 23.41 45.17
N GLU A 100 -19.83 23.06 45.07
CA GLU A 100 -20.90 23.85 45.68
C GLU A 100 -20.67 23.88 47.19
N TRP A 101 -20.57 25.07 47.77
CA TRP A 101 -21.32 25.65 48.90
C TRP A 101 -20.75 27.04 49.19
#